data_AF-A0A967K001-F1
#
_entry.id   AF-A0A967K001-F1
#
_cell.length_a   1.000
_cell.length_b   1.000
_cell.length_c   1.000
_cell.angle_alpha   90.00
_cell.angle_beta   90.00
_cell.angle_gamma   90.00
#
_symmetry.space_group_name_H-M   'P 1'
#
loop_
_entity.id
_entity.type
_entity.pdbx_description
1 polymer ?
#
loop_
_entity_poly.entity_id
_entity_poly.type
_entity_poly.pdbx_seq_one_letter_code
_entity_poly.pdbx_strand_id
1 'polypeptide(L)'
;MQAGIFQIDEFISMLAIKMILEKGEPLLPSGLYYDHGLVFSYIGAIFAALANGNLMAARWWALSAGVLSVAVAYLVSWRLFKSPGWGLLAAAGFALYSDAILWGARVRMYSQANLLLLLWILLFWLGGPGGGRRWARLALGIAVWIGVYTHSALLLTFPPLVVAAIVVWIVSQGGKLQWPTLSRALVLESLFVITIIVLTIWMSQRGFVASYTIDTSIPSSGTAAITTDPIGEVIDFAISSLRWTELGRYLAGEELLPFSVLALLGVIILSVNLARGQRSYSDLAALFITLMLGSMMLGMLLFVADDW
;
A
#
# COMPACT_ATOMS: atom_id res chain seq x y z
N MET A 1 -18.32 -30.31 -7.10
CA MET A 1 -17.75 -28.97 -6.87
C MET A 1 -17.73 -28.29 -8.24
N GLN A 2 -18.66 -27.37 -8.52
CA GLN A 2 -18.68 -26.66 -9.81
C GLN A 2 -17.40 -25.82 -9.89
N ALA A 3 -16.59 -26.06 -10.92
CA ALA A 3 -15.40 -25.26 -11.21
C ALA A 3 -15.85 -23.88 -11.73
N GLY A 4 -16.29 -23.02 -10.81
CA GLY A 4 -16.24 -21.59 -11.07
C GLY A 4 -14.79 -21.23 -11.36
N ILE A 5 -14.54 -20.47 -12.42
CA ILE A 5 -13.19 -20.04 -12.80
C ILE A 5 -12.70 -19.12 -11.67
N PHE A 6 -11.98 -19.68 -10.70
CA PHE A 6 -11.32 -18.90 -9.66
C PHE A 6 -10.11 -18.21 -10.27
N GLN A 7 -9.92 -16.94 -9.94
CA GLN A 7 -8.66 -16.27 -10.21
C GLN A 7 -7.55 -16.94 -9.38
N ILE A 8 -6.34 -17.04 -9.92
CA ILE A 8 -5.22 -17.79 -9.32
C ILE A 8 -5.02 -17.40 -7.84
N ASP A 9 -4.99 -16.10 -7.53
CA ASP A 9 -4.77 -15.63 -6.15
C ASP A 9 -5.92 -15.97 -5.19
N GLU A 10 -7.14 -16.03 -5.70
CA GLU A 10 -8.31 -16.42 -4.89
C GLU A 10 -8.19 -17.89 -4.49
N PHE A 11 -7.80 -18.73 -5.44
CA PHE A 11 -7.57 -20.15 -5.17
C PHE A 11 -6.47 -20.36 -4.13
N ILE A 12 -5.33 -19.68 -4.26
CA ILE A 12 -4.22 -19.82 -3.30
C ILE A 12 -4.64 -19.33 -1.91
N SER A 13 -5.35 -18.20 -1.80
CA SER A 13 -5.85 -17.70 -0.52
C SER A 13 -6.82 -18.68 0.14
N MET A 14 -7.74 -19.27 -0.63
CA MET A 14 -8.67 -20.29 -0.11
C MET A 14 -7.95 -21.56 0.32
N LEU A 15 -6.90 -21.95 -0.39
CA LEU A 15 -6.08 -23.10 -0.01
C LEU A 15 -5.36 -22.83 1.31
N ALA A 16 -4.75 -21.66 1.47
CA ALA A 16 -4.13 -21.26 2.74
C ALA A 16 -5.14 -21.26 3.90
N ILE A 17 -6.34 -20.72 3.69
CA ILE A 17 -7.43 -20.74 4.68
C ILE A 17 -7.80 -22.18 5.06
N LYS A 18 -7.93 -23.07 4.06
CA LYS A 18 -8.18 -24.49 4.30
C LYS A 18 -7.09 -25.12 5.15
N MET A 19 -5.82 -24.84 4.84
CA MET A 19 -4.69 -25.38 5.60
C MET A 19 -4.65 -24.86 7.04
N ILE A 20 -5.03 -23.60 7.29
CA ILE A 20 -5.19 -23.07 8.64
C ILE A 20 -6.27 -23.83 9.42
N LEU A 21 -7.41 -24.14 8.78
CA LEU A 21 -8.47 -24.91 9.44
C LEU A 21 -8.06 -26.35 9.75
N GLU A 22 -7.31 -26.99 8.86
CA GLU A 22 -6.90 -28.40 9.01
C GLU A 22 -5.67 -28.59 9.92
N LYS A 23 -4.71 -27.66 9.86
CA LYS A 23 -3.38 -27.80 10.49
C LYS A 23 -3.00 -26.66 11.45
N GLY A 24 -3.76 -25.58 11.49
CA GLY A 24 -3.45 -24.39 12.30
C GLY A 24 -2.48 -23.40 11.64
N GLU A 25 -1.93 -23.72 10.48
CA GLU A 25 -0.94 -22.90 9.77
C GLU A 25 -1.17 -22.90 8.25
N PRO A 26 -0.81 -21.82 7.53
CA PRO A 26 -1.04 -21.67 6.09
C PRO A 26 0.03 -22.39 5.25
N LEU A 27 0.32 -23.64 5.56
CA LEU A 27 1.28 -24.46 4.82
C LEU A 27 0.58 -25.16 3.65
N LEU A 28 0.79 -24.66 2.43
CA LEU A 28 0.17 -25.20 1.22
C LEU A 28 0.54 -26.68 0.99
N PRO A 29 -0.25 -27.46 0.22
CA PRO A 29 0.05 -28.87 -0.07
C PRO A 29 1.42 -29.11 -0.72
N SER A 30 1.99 -28.10 -1.38
CA SER A 30 3.35 -28.15 -1.94
C SER A 30 4.45 -28.09 -0.88
N GLY A 31 4.12 -27.83 0.38
CA GLY A 31 5.08 -27.51 1.45
C GLY A 31 5.47 -26.02 1.48
N LEU A 32 4.91 -25.20 0.60
CA LEU A 32 5.13 -23.75 0.60
C LEU A 32 4.34 -23.08 1.73
N TYR A 33 5.01 -22.32 2.59
CA TYR A 33 4.35 -21.48 3.57
C TYR A 33 3.78 -20.22 2.89
N TYR A 34 2.48 -19.98 3.04
CA TYR A 34 1.81 -18.83 2.44
C TYR A 34 1.87 -17.63 3.39
N ASP A 35 2.91 -16.82 3.21
CA ASP A 35 3.18 -15.57 3.94
C ASP A 35 2.50 -14.35 3.31
N HIS A 36 2.25 -14.39 1.99
CA HIS A 36 1.40 -13.43 1.30
C HIS A 36 -0.03 -13.51 1.87
N GLY A 37 -0.67 -12.39 2.20
CA GLY A 37 -2.04 -12.45 2.74
C GLY A 37 -2.17 -13.14 4.10
N LEU A 38 -1.10 -13.33 4.87
CA LEU A 38 -1.10 -14.09 6.12
C LEU A 38 -2.24 -13.68 7.07
N VAL A 39 -2.35 -12.38 7.38
CA VAL A 39 -3.40 -11.88 8.29
C VAL A 39 -4.79 -12.09 7.67
N PHE A 40 -4.91 -11.85 6.37
CA PHE A 40 -6.17 -12.04 5.65
C PHE A 40 -6.63 -13.50 5.72
N SER A 41 -5.71 -14.46 5.55
CA SER A 41 -5.99 -15.89 5.60
C SER A 41 -6.43 -16.34 7.00
N TYR A 42 -5.80 -15.85 8.07
CA TYR A 42 -6.23 -16.16 9.44
C TYR A 42 -7.62 -15.61 9.75
N ILE A 43 -7.92 -14.38 9.33
CA ILE A 43 -9.28 -13.82 9.50
C ILE A 43 -10.27 -14.60 8.63
N GLY A 44 -9.91 -14.92 7.39
CA GLY A 44 -10.72 -15.75 6.49
C GLY A 44 -11.03 -17.12 7.08
N ALA A 45 -10.08 -17.75 7.76
CA ALA A 45 -10.28 -19.01 8.48
C ALA A 45 -11.28 -18.88 9.64
N ILE A 46 -11.27 -17.77 10.38
CA ILE A 46 -12.30 -17.50 11.41
C ILE A 46 -13.69 -17.47 10.76
N PHE A 47 -13.87 -16.72 9.66
CA PHE A 47 -15.15 -16.66 8.95
C PHE A 47 -15.58 -18.01 8.37
N ALA A 48 -14.66 -18.76 7.79
CA ALA A 48 -14.92 -20.10 7.28
C ALA A 48 -15.30 -21.08 8.40
N ALA A 49 -14.63 -21.04 9.56
CA ALA A 49 -14.98 -21.84 10.73
C ALA A 49 -16.39 -21.51 11.25
N LEU A 50 -16.72 -20.21 11.37
CA LEU A 50 -18.07 -19.75 11.75
C LEU A 50 -19.15 -20.21 10.76
N ALA A 51 -18.78 -20.44 9.50
CA ALA A 51 -19.65 -20.95 8.45
C ALA A 51 -19.53 -22.47 8.24
N ASN A 52 -19.19 -23.23 9.28
CA ASN A 52 -19.07 -24.70 9.26
C ASN A 52 -18.08 -25.22 8.20
N GLY A 53 -16.93 -24.55 8.05
CA GLY A 53 -15.88 -24.93 7.11
C GLY A 53 -16.12 -24.47 5.67
N ASN A 54 -17.16 -23.69 5.39
CA ASN A 54 -17.38 -23.14 4.05
C ASN A 54 -16.34 -22.05 3.72
N LEU A 55 -15.36 -22.38 2.88
CA LEU A 55 -14.30 -21.47 2.45
C LEU A 55 -14.83 -20.21 1.75
N MET A 56 -16.01 -20.26 1.11
CA MET A 56 -16.61 -19.08 0.48
C MET A 56 -16.99 -18.00 1.50
N ALA A 57 -17.19 -18.35 2.77
CA ALA A 57 -17.46 -17.37 3.82
C ALA A 57 -16.28 -16.42 4.07
N ALA A 58 -15.06 -16.76 3.63
CA ALA A 58 -13.93 -15.84 3.65
C ALA A 58 -14.18 -14.58 2.79
N ARG A 59 -15.09 -14.64 1.79
CA ARG A 59 -15.52 -13.46 1.04
C ARG A 59 -16.24 -12.44 1.92
N TRP A 60 -16.84 -12.85 3.04
CA TRP A 60 -17.49 -11.91 3.97
C TRP A 60 -16.46 -10.95 4.58
N TRP A 61 -15.25 -11.43 4.85
CA TRP A 61 -14.18 -10.56 5.31
C TRP A 61 -13.72 -9.59 4.23
N ALA A 62 -13.46 -10.07 3.00
CA ALA A 62 -13.08 -9.22 1.88
C ALA A 62 -14.13 -8.14 1.60
N LEU A 63 -15.41 -8.51 1.61
CA LEU A 63 -16.53 -7.59 1.45
C LEU A 63 -16.58 -6.57 2.58
N SER A 64 -16.44 -7.03 3.82
CA SER A 64 -16.42 -6.14 4.99
C SER A 64 -15.28 -5.14 4.91
N ALA A 65 -14.08 -5.58 4.53
CA ALA A 65 -12.92 -4.71 4.34
C ALA A 65 -13.15 -3.69 3.22
N GLY A 66 -13.77 -4.11 2.10
CA GLY A 66 -14.15 -3.22 1.00
C GLY A 66 -15.15 -2.15 1.43
N VAL A 67 -16.22 -2.53 2.14
CA VAL A 67 -17.23 -1.59 2.66
C VAL A 67 -16.62 -0.64 3.69
N LEU A 68 -15.79 -1.15 4.60
CA LEU A 68 -15.08 -0.31 5.57
C LEU A 68 -14.14 0.67 4.87
N SER A 69 -13.50 0.27 3.77
CA SER A 69 -12.63 1.17 3.00
C SER A 69 -13.39 2.38 2.47
N VAL A 70 -14.65 2.24 2.05
CA VAL A 70 -15.51 3.38 1.66
C VAL A 70 -15.68 4.36 2.82
N ALA A 71 -15.97 3.85 4.02
CA ALA A 71 -16.13 4.67 5.22
C ALA A 71 -14.81 5.35 5.63
N VAL A 72 -13.68 4.64 5.54
CA VAL A 72 -12.37 5.22 5.86
C VAL A 72 -11.97 6.25 4.79
N ALA A 73 -12.26 6.05 3.51
CA ALA A 73 -12.04 7.03 2.46
C ALA A 73 -12.79 8.35 2.74
N TYR A 74 -14.04 8.26 3.19
CA TYR A 74 -14.77 9.43 3.70
C TYR A 74 -14.01 10.14 4.82
N LEU A 75 -13.60 9.40 5.85
CA LEU A 75 -12.93 9.96 7.02
C LEU A 75 -11.58 10.58 6.68
N VAL A 76 -10.78 9.94 5.83
CA VAL A 76 -9.49 10.45 5.35
C VAL A 76 -9.69 11.82 4.71
N SER A 77 -10.53 11.91 3.69
CA SER A 77 -10.75 13.15 2.94
C SER A 77 -11.43 14.22 3.78
N TRP A 78 -12.41 13.86 4.61
CA TRP A 78 -13.04 14.80 5.53
C TRP A 78 -12.02 15.41 6.51
N ARG A 79 -11.10 14.60 7.07
CA ARG A 79 -10.11 15.09 8.04
C ARG A 79 -8.97 15.86 7.39
N LEU A 80 -8.55 15.48 6.19
CA LEU A 80 -7.54 16.16 5.40
C LEU A 80 -8.01 17.53 4.91
N PHE A 81 -9.25 17.63 4.44
CA PHE A 81 -9.77 18.87 3.85
C PHE A 81 -10.73 19.65 4.75
N LYS A 82 -11.05 19.13 5.95
CA LYS A 82 -12.02 19.71 6.90
C LYS A 82 -13.40 19.99 6.28
N SER A 83 -13.79 19.21 5.28
CA SER A 83 -15.05 19.38 4.55
C SER A 83 -15.75 18.04 4.34
N PRO A 84 -17.02 17.90 4.74
CA PRO A 84 -17.77 16.66 4.52
C PRO A 84 -18.01 16.40 3.04
N GLY A 85 -18.07 17.44 2.20
CA GLY A 85 -18.24 17.28 0.74
C GLY A 85 -17.07 16.51 0.10
N TRP A 86 -15.83 16.84 0.46
CA TRP A 86 -14.65 16.08 0.02
C TRP A 86 -14.65 14.64 0.54
N GLY A 87 -15.17 14.42 1.76
CA GLY A 87 -15.40 13.07 2.29
C GLY A 87 -16.39 12.28 1.44
N LEU A 88 -17.56 12.85 1.13
CA LEU A 88 -18.60 12.19 0.33
C LEU A 88 -18.10 11.87 -1.09
N LEU A 89 -17.37 12.80 -1.71
CA LEU A 89 -16.78 12.58 -3.04
C LEU A 89 -15.77 11.42 -3.03
N ALA A 90 -14.91 11.35 -2.02
CA ALA A 90 -13.94 10.26 -1.91
C ALA A 90 -14.60 8.91 -1.64
N ALA A 91 -15.63 8.86 -0.79
CA ALA A 91 -16.39 7.64 -0.57
C ALA A 91 -17.15 7.19 -1.82
N ALA A 92 -17.79 8.12 -2.54
CA ALA A 92 -18.47 7.81 -3.79
C ALA A 92 -17.49 7.30 -4.85
N GLY A 93 -16.34 7.96 -5.01
CA GLY A 93 -15.29 7.53 -5.93
C GLY A 93 -14.79 6.12 -5.61
N PHE A 94 -14.50 5.83 -4.34
CA PHE A 94 -14.05 4.49 -3.94
C PHE A 94 -15.15 3.43 -4.08
N ALA A 95 -16.40 3.76 -3.76
CA ALA A 95 -17.53 2.84 -3.86
C ALA A 95 -17.89 2.48 -5.30
N LEU A 96 -17.59 3.36 -6.26
CA LEU A 96 -17.86 3.17 -7.68
C LEU A 96 -16.63 2.66 -8.45
N TYR A 97 -15.46 2.57 -7.81
CA TYR A 97 -14.24 2.08 -8.45
C TYR A 97 -14.37 0.57 -8.71
N SER A 98 -14.40 0.21 -9.98
CA SER A 98 -14.58 -1.16 -10.51
C SER A 98 -13.66 -2.16 -9.83
N ASP A 99 -12.38 -1.81 -9.68
CA ASP A 99 -11.40 -2.68 -9.05
C ASP A 99 -11.65 -2.85 -7.55
N ALA A 100 -11.98 -1.78 -6.82
CA ALA A 100 -12.32 -1.92 -5.40
C ALA A 100 -13.51 -2.87 -5.18
N ILE A 101 -14.53 -2.80 -6.05
CA ILE A 101 -15.69 -3.69 -6.01
C ILE A 101 -15.26 -5.14 -6.27
N LEU A 102 -14.53 -5.37 -7.34
CA LEU A 102 -14.12 -6.71 -7.73
C LEU A 102 -13.20 -7.36 -6.68
N TRP A 103 -12.37 -6.56 -6.00
CA TRP A 103 -11.42 -7.03 -4.99
C TRP A 103 -12.13 -7.31 -3.66
N GLY A 104 -13.22 -6.59 -3.36
CA GLY A 104 -14.12 -6.89 -2.25
C GLY A 104 -14.99 -8.12 -2.46
N ALA A 105 -15.25 -8.51 -3.71
CA ALA A 105 -16.10 -9.65 -4.04
C ALA A 105 -15.38 -11.03 -4.03
N ARG A 106 -14.05 -11.04 -3.91
CA ARG A 106 -13.20 -12.25 -4.04
C ARG A 106 -12.44 -12.53 -2.74
N VAL A 107 -12.06 -13.79 -2.52
CA VAL A 107 -11.16 -14.17 -1.41
C VAL A 107 -9.72 -13.74 -1.72
N ARG A 108 -9.45 -12.43 -1.74
CA ARG A 108 -8.12 -11.86 -2.01
C ARG A 108 -7.80 -10.77 -0.98
N MET A 109 -6.53 -10.69 -0.57
CA MET A 109 -6.08 -9.76 0.47
C MET A 109 -6.15 -8.27 0.11
N TYR A 110 -6.38 -7.93 -1.17
CA TYR A 110 -6.30 -6.54 -1.63
C TYR A 110 -7.37 -5.61 -1.03
N SER A 111 -8.57 -6.12 -0.75
CA SER A 111 -9.62 -5.32 -0.08
C SER A 111 -9.19 -4.92 1.34
N GLN A 112 -8.56 -5.83 2.08
CA GLN A 112 -7.95 -5.54 3.37
C GLN A 112 -6.73 -4.61 3.22
N ALA A 113 -5.93 -4.78 2.17
CA ALA A 113 -4.79 -3.91 1.90
C ALA A 113 -5.24 -2.45 1.65
N ASN A 114 -6.31 -2.25 0.87
CA ASN A 114 -6.90 -0.93 0.63
C ASN A 114 -7.39 -0.28 1.93
N LEU A 115 -8.09 -1.04 2.78
CA LEU A 115 -8.53 -0.58 4.09
C LEU A 115 -7.35 -0.10 4.94
N LEU A 116 -6.30 -0.93 5.00
CA LEU A 116 -5.11 -0.64 5.80
C LEU A 116 -4.35 0.57 5.27
N LEU A 117 -4.18 0.71 3.95
CA LEU A 117 -3.56 1.89 3.35
C LEU A 117 -4.31 3.18 3.72
N LEU A 118 -5.64 3.19 3.59
CA LEU A 118 -6.46 4.35 3.97
C LEU A 118 -6.34 4.64 5.48
N LEU A 119 -6.29 3.60 6.32
CA LEU A 119 -6.03 3.76 7.75
C LEU A 119 -4.64 4.31 8.02
N TRP A 120 -3.60 3.90 7.29
CA TRP A 120 -2.25 4.42 7.44
C TRP A 120 -2.22 5.92 7.17
N ILE A 121 -2.83 6.36 6.06
CA ILE A 121 -2.97 7.77 5.69
C ILE A 121 -3.69 8.55 6.80
N LEU A 122 -4.84 8.06 7.27
CA LEU A 122 -5.63 8.70 8.32
C LEU A 122 -4.85 8.81 9.63
N LEU A 123 -4.29 7.70 10.10
CA LEU A 123 -3.62 7.62 11.39
C LEU A 123 -2.31 8.40 11.40
N PHE A 124 -1.58 8.37 10.29
CA PHE A 124 -0.39 9.19 10.11
C PHE A 124 -0.73 10.68 10.17
N TRP A 125 -1.77 11.10 9.44
CA TRP A 125 -2.23 12.49 9.48
C TRP A 125 -2.67 12.92 10.90
N LEU A 126 -3.42 12.10 11.61
CA LEU A 126 -3.85 12.36 12.99
C LEU A 126 -2.70 12.32 14.01
N GLY A 127 -1.65 11.56 13.71
CA GLY A 127 -0.46 11.37 14.54
C GLY A 127 0.69 12.34 14.26
N GLY A 128 0.52 13.23 13.28
CA GLY A 128 1.61 14.01 12.68
C GLY A 128 2.41 14.96 13.59
N PRO A 129 3.47 15.60 13.04
CA PRO A 129 4.57 16.20 13.81
C PRO A 129 4.22 17.42 14.69
N GLY A 130 3.03 18.00 14.52
CA GLY A 130 2.57 19.21 15.23
C GLY A 130 1.86 18.97 16.57
N GLY A 131 2.12 17.85 17.24
CA GLY A 131 1.41 17.48 18.48
C GLY A 131 0.23 16.53 18.26
N GLY A 132 0.29 15.70 17.22
CA GLY A 132 -0.71 14.68 16.92
C GLY A 132 -0.95 13.69 18.07
N ARG A 133 -2.10 13.00 18.01
CA ARG A 133 -2.57 12.15 19.10
C ARG A 133 -1.64 10.95 19.27
N ARG A 134 -1.09 10.72 20.48
CA ARG A 134 -0.17 9.58 20.76
C ARG A 134 -0.79 8.23 20.37
N TRP A 135 -2.07 8.02 20.64
CA TRP A 135 -2.77 6.79 20.29
C TRP A 135 -2.80 6.56 18.77
N ALA A 136 -2.87 7.61 17.95
CA ALA A 136 -2.91 7.48 16.50
C ALA A 136 -1.58 6.96 15.94
N ARG A 137 -0.45 7.35 16.55
CA ARG A 137 0.88 6.82 16.21
C ARG A 137 1.03 5.35 16.58
N LEU A 138 0.52 4.95 17.75
CA LEU A 138 0.52 3.53 18.15
C LEU A 138 -0.37 2.71 17.23
N ALA A 139 -1.58 3.21 16.94
CA ALA A 139 -2.50 2.57 16.00
C ALA A 139 -1.90 2.49 14.60
N LEU A 140 -1.16 3.51 14.15
CA LEU A 140 -0.42 3.47 12.89
C LEU A 140 0.61 2.34 12.91
N GLY A 141 1.46 2.25 13.94
CA GLY A 141 2.45 1.17 14.03
C GLY A 141 1.82 -0.22 13.95
N ILE A 142 0.70 -0.43 14.64
CA ILE A 142 -0.07 -1.68 14.58
C ILE A 142 -0.64 -1.90 13.17
N ALA A 143 -1.26 -0.88 12.57
CA ALA A 143 -1.83 -0.98 11.23
C ALA A 143 -0.74 -1.26 10.18
N VAL A 144 0.45 -0.66 10.32
CA VAL A 144 1.60 -0.93 9.45
C VAL A 144 2.03 -2.37 9.58
N TRP A 145 2.20 -2.85 10.81
CA TRP A 145 2.51 -4.25 11.08
C TRP A 145 1.54 -5.20 10.36
N ILE A 146 0.24 -4.98 10.58
CA ILE A 146 -0.82 -5.80 9.97
C ILE A 146 -0.77 -5.72 8.45
N GLY A 147 -0.58 -4.53 7.88
CA GLY A 147 -0.58 -4.36 6.43
C GLY A 147 0.61 -5.01 5.75
N VAL A 148 1.80 -5.01 6.36
CA VAL A 148 2.96 -5.73 5.80
C VAL A 148 2.69 -7.23 5.68
N TYR A 149 2.09 -7.84 6.70
CA TYR A 149 1.69 -9.26 6.68
C TYR A 149 0.37 -9.52 5.94
N THR A 150 -0.34 -8.48 5.51
CA THR A 150 -1.51 -8.62 4.63
C THR A 150 -1.06 -8.57 3.17
N HIS A 151 -0.23 -7.60 2.81
CA HIS A 151 0.23 -7.40 1.46
C HIS A 151 1.56 -6.65 1.48
N SER A 152 2.64 -7.33 1.13
CA SER A 152 4.00 -6.78 1.18
C SER A 152 4.17 -5.49 0.37
N ALA A 153 3.45 -5.33 -0.76
CA ALA A 153 3.52 -4.10 -1.54
C ALA A 153 3.08 -2.83 -0.77
N LEU A 154 2.37 -2.96 0.36
CA LEU A 154 2.11 -1.80 1.21
C LEU A 154 3.39 -1.19 1.79
N LEU A 155 4.49 -1.95 1.94
CA LEU A 155 5.79 -1.40 2.32
C LEU A 155 6.27 -0.31 1.36
N LEU A 156 5.95 -0.43 0.07
CA LEU A 156 6.32 0.55 -0.95
C LEU A 156 5.63 1.91 -0.74
N THR A 157 4.56 1.96 0.03
CA THR A 157 3.83 3.20 0.36
C THR A 157 4.46 3.98 1.50
N PHE A 158 5.33 3.33 2.29
CA PHE A 158 5.91 3.95 3.48
C PHE A 158 6.91 5.07 3.14
N PRO A 159 7.91 4.88 2.24
CA PRO A 159 8.79 5.98 1.86
C PRO A 159 8.05 7.19 1.25
N PRO A 160 7.09 7.03 0.31
CA PRO A 160 6.20 8.09 -0.15
C PRO A 160 5.54 8.90 0.96
N LEU A 161 5.00 8.21 1.96
CA LEU A 161 4.28 8.81 3.07
C LEU A 161 5.22 9.63 3.97
N VAL A 162 6.43 9.13 4.24
CA VAL A 162 7.47 9.86 4.98
C VAL A 162 7.95 11.09 4.21
N VAL A 163 8.24 10.95 2.91
CA VAL A 163 8.69 12.06 2.06
C VAL A 163 7.62 13.16 2.00
N ALA A 164 6.36 12.78 1.75
CA ALA A 164 5.25 13.73 1.73
C ALA A 164 5.13 14.49 3.07
N ALA A 165 5.30 13.80 4.20
CA ALA A 165 5.26 14.41 5.52
C ALA A 165 6.39 15.42 5.76
N ILE A 166 7.62 15.06 5.37
CA ILE A 166 8.79 15.93 5.52
C ILE A 166 8.59 17.20 4.70
N VAL A 167 8.17 17.06 3.44
CA VAL A 167 7.96 18.21 2.56
C VAL A 167 6.84 19.12 3.09
N VAL A 168 5.70 18.54 3.48
CA VAL A 168 4.58 19.31 4.06
C VAL A 168 5.02 20.03 5.33
N TRP A 169 5.81 19.38 6.17
CA TRP A 169 6.36 19.98 7.38
C TRP A 169 7.28 21.17 7.05
N ILE A 170 8.25 21.01 6.14
CA ILE A 170 9.15 22.09 5.69
C ILE A 170 8.36 23.29 5.15
N VAL A 171 7.38 23.02 4.29
CA VAL A 171 6.53 24.05 3.69
C VAL A 171 5.67 24.75 4.76
N SER A 172 5.12 24.00 5.71
CA SER A 172 4.27 24.53 6.79
C SER A 172 5.01 25.48 7.74
N GLN A 173 6.29 25.22 8.02
CA GLN A 173 7.10 26.03 8.94
C GLN A 173 7.69 27.28 8.28
N GLY A 174 7.40 27.51 7.00
CA GLY A 174 8.07 28.55 6.21
C GLY A 174 9.58 28.44 6.20
N GLY A 175 10.11 27.21 6.19
CA GLY A 175 11.54 26.92 6.17
C GLY A 175 12.23 26.94 7.54
N LYS A 176 11.54 27.21 8.65
CA LYS A 176 12.13 27.13 10.00
C LYS A 176 12.04 25.72 10.56
N LEU A 177 13.09 24.94 10.33
CA LEU A 177 13.21 23.53 10.72
C LEU A 177 13.31 23.37 12.26
N GLN A 178 12.21 23.05 12.94
CA GLN A 178 12.24 22.65 14.36
C GLN A 178 12.46 21.13 14.49
N TRP A 179 13.71 20.71 14.53
CA TRP A 179 14.19 19.31 14.56
C TRP A 179 13.63 18.32 15.62
N PRO A 180 13.18 18.70 16.83
CA PRO A 180 12.99 17.71 17.90
C PRO A 180 11.72 16.84 17.82
N THR A 181 10.68 17.24 17.09
CA THR A 181 9.44 16.42 16.94
C THR A 181 9.50 15.47 15.74
N LEU A 182 10.09 15.91 14.63
CA LEU A 182 10.28 15.09 13.44
C LEU A 182 11.26 13.94 13.71
N SER A 183 12.37 14.22 14.41
CA SER A 183 13.38 13.20 14.75
C SER A 183 12.81 12.05 15.59
N ARG A 184 11.93 12.32 16.56
CA ARG A 184 11.32 11.25 17.38
C ARG A 184 10.34 10.38 16.61
N ALA A 185 9.54 10.98 15.72
CA ALA A 185 8.61 10.24 14.87
C ALA A 185 9.38 9.38 13.86
N LEU A 186 10.34 9.97 13.15
CA LEU A 186 11.21 9.29 12.20
C LEU A 186 12.04 8.18 12.85
N VAL A 187 12.57 8.38 14.06
CA VAL A 187 13.32 7.32 14.77
C VAL A 187 12.42 6.16 15.16
N LEU A 188 11.23 6.41 15.71
CA LEU A 188 10.30 5.33 16.07
C LEU A 188 9.81 4.57 14.83
N GLU A 189 9.55 5.30 13.74
CA GLU A 189 9.16 4.73 12.46
C GLU A 189 10.30 3.93 11.81
N SER A 190 11.53 4.45 11.86
CA SER A 190 12.72 3.75 11.34
C SER A 190 13.01 2.49 12.15
N LEU A 191 12.95 2.55 13.49
CA LEU A 191 13.10 1.38 14.35
C LEU A 191 12.03 0.33 14.07
N PHE A 192 10.81 0.76 13.79
CA PHE A 192 9.72 -0.14 13.44
C PHE A 192 9.95 -0.83 12.09
N VAL A 193 10.36 -0.08 11.06
CA VAL A 193 10.74 -0.63 9.75
C VAL A 193 11.93 -1.58 9.87
N ILE A 194 12.97 -1.20 10.62
CA ILE A 194 14.13 -2.07 10.90
C ILE A 194 13.67 -3.35 11.60
N THR A 195 12.77 -3.25 12.58
CA THR A 195 12.24 -4.43 13.27
C THR A 195 11.51 -5.36 12.31
N ILE A 196 10.71 -4.82 11.39
CA ILE A 196 10.04 -5.60 10.34
C ILE A 196 11.07 -6.27 9.43
N ILE A 197 12.07 -5.54 8.94
CA ILE A 197 13.12 -6.10 8.08
C ILE A 197 13.84 -7.24 8.80
N VAL A 198 14.23 -7.04 10.06
CA VAL A 198 14.89 -8.08 10.88
C VAL A 198 14.00 -9.29 11.08
N LEU A 199 12.70 -9.10 11.37
CA LEU A 199 11.74 -10.20 11.52
C LEU A 199 11.55 -10.98 10.21
N THR A 200 11.45 -10.28 9.09
CA THR A 200 11.35 -10.91 7.75
C THR A 200 12.60 -11.73 7.43
N ILE A 201 13.80 -11.18 7.69
CA ILE A 201 15.06 -11.91 7.51
C ILE A 201 15.10 -13.14 8.43
N TRP A 202 14.72 -13.00 9.69
CA TRP A 202 14.70 -14.10 10.66
C TRP A 202 13.71 -15.21 10.27
N MET A 203 12.52 -14.84 9.77
CA MET A 203 11.53 -15.80 9.24
C MET A 203 12.07 -16.52 8.00
N SER A 204 12.73 -15.79 7.09
CA SER A 204 13.36 -16.36 5.91
C SER A 204 14.46 -17.38 6.26
N GLN A 205 15.32 -17.07 7.24
CA GLN A 205 16.39 -17.98 7.69
C GLN A 205 15.88 -19.30 8.28
N ARG A 206 14.64 -19.34 8.76
CA ARG A 206 14.02 -20.55 9.30
C ARG A 206 13.22 -21.35 8.26
N GLY A 207 13.32 -20.99 6.99
CA GLY A 207 12.62 -21.66 5.89
C GLY A 207 11.12 -21.32 5.83
N PHE A 208 10.65 -20.30 6.56
CA PHE A 208 9.26 -19.85 6.48
C PHE A 208 8.97 -18.97 5.27
N VAL A 209 9.98 -18.27 4.76
CA VAL A 209 9.90 -17.66 3.43
C VAL A 209 10.59 -18.65 2.51
N ALA A 210 9.83 -19.34 1.67
CA ALA A 210 10.45 -20.18 0.66
C ALA A 210 11.28 -19.25 -0.21
N SER A 211 12.60 -19.36 -0.10
CA SER A 211 13.46 -18.97 -1.19
C SER A 211 12.93 -19.74 -2.39
N TYR A 212 12.38 -19.03 -3.38
CA TYR A 212 12.52 -19.50 -4.73
C TYR A 212 14.03 -19.71 -4.87
N THR A 213 14.51 -20.95 -4.65
CA THR A 213 15.74 -21.40 -5.26
C THR A 213 15.43 -21.29 -6.73
N ILE A 214 15.71 -20.11 -7.29
CA ILE A 214 15.84 -19.91 -8.72
C ILE A 214 16.78 -21.03 -9.11
N ASP A 215 16.27 -21.96 -9.89
CA ASP A 215 17.06 -23.07 -10.38
C ASP A 215 18.20 -22.46 -11.20
N THR A 216 19.37 -22.34 -10.59
CA THR A 216 20.58 -21.80 -11.22
C THR A 216 21.10 -22.75 -12.31
N SER A 217 20.41 -23.87 -12.57
CA SER A 217 20.69 -24.74 -13.72
C SER A 217 20.19 -24.17 -15.05
N ILE A 218 19.42 -23.07 -15.06
CA ILE A 218 19.25 -22.27 -16.29
C ILE A 218 20.61 -21.59 -16.56
N PRO A 219 21.33 -21.96 -17.62
CA PRO A 219 22.62 -21.35 -17.91
C PRO A 219 22.38 -19.88 -18.27
N SER A 220 22.75 -18.97 -17.37
CA SER A 220 22.89 -17.56 -17.66
C SER A 220 24.02 -17.39 -18.67
N SER A 221 23.72 -17.52 -19.96
CA SER A 221 24.66 -17.36 -21.07
C SER A 221 25.14 -15.91 -21.27
N GLY A 222 24.73 -14.99 -20.40
CA GLY A 222 25.25 -13.64 -20.33
C GLY A 222 26.19 -13.48 -19.15
N THR A 223 27.50 -13.52 -19.38
CA THR A 223 28.48 -12.86 -18.51
C THR A 223 28.19 -11.36 -18.53
N ALA A 224 27.26 -10.89 -17.71
CA ALA A 224 27.09 -9.47 -17.44
C ALA A 224 28.38 -9.00 -16.74
N ALA A 225 29.21 -8.26 -17.48
CA ALA A 225 30.37 -7.60 -16.91
C ALA A 225 29.88 -6.68 -15.80
N ILE A 226 30.37 -6.88 -14.59
CA ILE A 226 30.16 -5.96 -13.47
C ILE A 226 30.82 -4.64 -13.90
N THR A 227 30.05 -3.67 -14.36
CA THR A 227 30.58 -2.38 -14.76
C THR A 227 30.96 -1.58 -13.51
N THR A 228 31.95 -0.70 -13.63
CA THR A 228 32.48 0.11 -12.52
C THR A 228 31.62 1.33 -12.19
N ASP A 229 30.46 1.50 -12.82
CA ASP A 229 29.57 2.65 -12.59
C ASP A 229 28.17 2.22 -12.12
N PRO A 230 28.04 1.83 -10.84
CA PRO A 230 26.76 1.45 -10.27
C PRO A 230 25.75 2.60 -10.22
N ILE A 231 26.19 3.86 -10.33
CA ILE A 231 25.29 5.02 -10.36
C ILE A 231 24.77 5.23 -11.78
N GLY A 232 25.65 5.16 -12.77
CA GLY A 232 25.28 5.17 -14.19
C GLY A 232 24.30 4.05 -14.54
N GLU A 233 24.53 2.83 -14.07
CA GLU A 233 23.59 1.71 -14.28
C GLU A 233 22.24 1.93 -13.60
N VAL A 234 22.19 2.50 -12.39
CA VAL A 234 20.91 2.82 -11.71
C VAL A 234 20.17 3.95 -12.43
N ILE A 235 20.87 4.95 -12.96
CA ILE A 235 20.27 6.05 -13.71
C ILE A 235 19.80 5.57 -15.09
N ASP A 236 20.63 4.82 -15.81
CA ASP A 236 20.27 4.26 -17.11
C ASP A 236 19.17 3.22 -16.98
N PHE A 237 19.18 2.39 -15.92
CA PHE A 237 18.06 1.52 -15.56
C PHE A 237 16.83 2.36 -15.29
N ALA A 238 16.88 3.40 -14.43
CA ALA A 238 15.73 4.24 -14.14
C ALA A 238 15.20 4.97 -15.39
N ILE A 239 16.06 5.48 -16.27
CA ILE A 239 15.65 6.20 -17.48
C ILE A 239 15.09 5.24 -18.53
N SER A 240 15.69 4.06 -18.71
CA SER A 240 15.19 3.04 -19.66
C SER A 240 13.98 2.27 -19.14
N SER A 241 13.82 2.12 -17.81
CA SER A 241 12.68 1.48 -17.16
C SER A 241 11.51 2.43 -16.93
N LEU A 242 11.71 3.74 -17.07
CA LEU A 242 10.62 4.72 -17.09
C LEU A 242 9.75 4.51 -18.33
N ARG A 243 8.81 3.56 -18.23
CA ARG A 243 7.78 3.26 -19.22
C ARG A 243 6.69 4.33 -19.18
N TRP A 244 7.05 5.56 -19.53
CA TRP A 244 6.14 6.71 -19.61
C TRP A 244 4.90 6.42 -20.46
N THR A 245 5.04 5.52 -21.45
CA THR A 245 3.92 5.03 -22.27
C THR A 245 2.91 4.23 -21.47
N GLU A 246 3.32 3.34 -20.56
CA GLU A 246 2.40 2.56 -19.73
C GLU A 246 1.77 3.42 -18.64
N LEU A 247 2.53 4.34 -18.03
CA LEU A 247 1.96 5.35 -17.13
C LEU A 247 0.91 6.19 -17.87
N GLY A 248 1.24 6.63 -19.08
CA GLY A 248 0.36 7.42 -19.93
C GLY A 248 -0.92 6.64 -20.26
N ARG A 249 -0.81 5.37 -20.64
CA ARG A 249 -1.98 4.51 -20.89
C ARG A 249 -2.82 4.27 -19.64
N TYR A 250 -2.18 4.04 -18.49
CA TYR A 250 -2.88 3.85 -17.22
C TYR A 250 -3.65 5.12 -16.82
N LEU A 251 -2.98 6.28 -16.81
CA LEU A 251 -3.59 7.57 -16.46
C LEU A 251 -4.63 8.04 -17.48
N ALA A 252 -4.46 7.70 -18.76
CA ALA A 252 -5.39 8.04 -19.84
C ALA A 252 -6.44 6.95 -20.10
N GLY A 253 -6.47 5.89 -19.30
CA GLY A 253 -7.50 4.85 -19.40
C GLY A 253 -8.88 5.47 -19.19
N GLU A 254 -9.89 5.01 -19.94
CA GLU A 254 -11.23 5.63 -19.96
C GLU A 254 -11.86 5.75 -18.57
N GLU A 255 -11.61 4.78 -17.69
CA GLU A 255 -12.11 4.77 -16.31
C GLU A 255 -11.41 5.79 -15.40
N LEU A 256 -10.11 6.03 -15.63
CA LEU A 256 -9.27 6.86 -14.76
C LEU A 256 -9.09 8.29 -15.27
N LEU A 257 -9.29 8.53 -16.57
CA LEU A 257 -9.04 9.81 -17.22
C LEU A 257 -9.71 11.00 -16.50
N PRO A 258 -11.00 10.94 -16.08
CA PRO A 258 -11.61 12.05 -15.36
C PRO A 258 -10.90 12.37 -14.04
N PHE A 259 -10.47 11.33 -13.31
CA PHE A 259 -9.75 11.48 -12.05
C PHE A 259 -8.33 12.01 -12.26
N SER A 260 -7.64 11.54 -13.30
CA SER A 260 -6.31 12.02 -13.69
C SER A 260 -6.32 13.50 -14.06
N VAL A 261 -7.33 13.96 -14.82
CA VAL A 261 -7.49 15.38 -15.17
C VAL A 261 -7.76 16.22 -13.93
N LEU A 262 -8.66 15.78 -13.05
CA LEU A 262 -8.94 16.49 -11.79
C LEU A 262 -7.72 16.55 -10.87
N ALA A 263 -6.96 15.45 -10.78
CA ALA A 263 -5.72 15.41 -10.02
C ALA A 263 -4.70 16.41 -10.59
N LEU A 264 -4.50 16.43 -11.91
CA LEU A 264 -3.59 17.37 -12.57
C LEU A 264 -3.98 18.83 -12.32
N LEU A 265 -5.27 19.17 -12.47
CA LEU A 265 -5.77 20.51 -12.14
C LEU A 265 -5.53 20.87 -10.68
N GLY A 266 -5.74 19.92 -9.76
CA GLY A 266 -5.43 20.07 -8.34
C GLY A 266 -3.96 20.38 -8.09
N VAL A 267 -3.04 19.67 -8.75
CA VAL A 267 -1.59 19.92 -8.67
C VAL A 267 -1.22 21.31 -9.20
N ILE A 268 -1.81 21.74 -10.32
CA ILE A 268 -1.58 23.06 -10.91
C ILE A 268 -2.04 24.15 -9.95
N ILE A 269 -3.27 24.06 -9.43
CA ILE A 269 -3.83 25.03 -8.48
C ILE A 269 -2.98 25.10 -7.22
N LEU A 270 -2.62 23.94 -6.67
CA LEU A 270 -1.74 23.84 -5.50
C LEU A 270 -0.39 24.53 -5.75
N SER A 271 0.23 24.28 -6.90
CA SER A 271 1.52 24.87 -7.27
C SER A 271 1.43 26.40 -7.35
N VAL A 272 0.35 26.93 -7.93
CA VAL A 272 0.09 28.37 -7.99
C VAL A 272 -0.12 28.98 -6.60
N ASN A 273 -0.89 28.32 -5.74
CA ASN A 273 -1.12 28.78 -4.36
C ASN A 273 0.19 28.84 -3.56
N LEU A 274 0.99 27.77 -3.64
CA LEU A 274 2.30 27.70 -2.98
C LEU A 274 3.27 28.76 -3.51
N ALA A 275 3.31 29.00 -4.82
CA ALA A 275 4.12 30.05 -5.44
C ALA A 275 3.69 31.46 -4.99
N ARG A 276 2.39 31.68 -4.72
CA ARG A 276 1.85 32.92 -4.16
C ARG A 276 2.04 33.05 -2.64
N GLY A 277 2.67 32.07 -2.00
CA GLY A 277 2.85 32.04 -0.54
C GLY A 277 1.57 31.72 0.23
N GLN A 278 0.48 31.34 -0.45
CA GLN A 278 -0.75 30.89 0.19
C GLN A 278 -0.55 29.46 0.69
N ARG A 279 -0.74 29.25 2.00
CA ARG A 279 -0.51 27.96 2.66
C ARG A 279 -1.69 27.64 3.56
N SER A 280 -2.86 27.49 2.95
CA SER A 280 -4.03 27.02 3.70
C SER A 280 -3.81 25.59 4.17
N TYR A 281 -4.54 25.17 5.20
CA TYR A 281 -4.52 23.79 5.67
C TYR A 281 -4.90 22.80 4.55
N SER A 282 -5.86 23.17 3.69
CA SER A 282 -6.24 22.38 2.51
C SER A 282 -5.13 22.28 1.46
N ASP A 283 -4.33 23.34 1.26
CA ASP A 283 -3.18 23.28 0.35
C ASP A 283 -2.12 22.29 0.86
N LEU A 284 -1.84 22.31 2.17
CA LEU A 284 -0.90 21.37 2.78
C LEU A 284 -1.40 19.92 2.70
N ALA A 285 -2.70 19.69 2.88
CA ALA A 285 -3.30 18.37 2.72
C ALA A 285 -3.28 17.89 1.26
N ALA A 286 -3.56 18.79 0.30
CA ALA A 286 -3.45 18.48 -1.12
C ALA A 286 -2.00 18.15 -1.51
N LEU A 287 -1.03 18.91 -0.98
CA LEU A 287 0.40 18.65 -1.17
C LEU A 287 0.81 17.29 -0.62
N PHE A 288 0.35 16.95 0.59
CA PHE A 288 0.60 15.66 1.21
C PHE A 288 0.15 14.50 0.31
N ILE A 289 -1.12 14.51 -0.11
CA ILE A 289 -1.69 13.45 -0.95
C ILE A 289 -1.03 13.41 -2.32
N THR A 290 -0.77 14.57 -2.94
CA THR A 290 -0.10 14.64 -4.24
C THR A 290 1.29 14.02 -4.20
N LEU A 291 2.10 14.37 -3.20
CA LEU A 291 3.46 13.83 -3.07
C LEU A 291 3.44 12.34 -2.78
N MET A 292 2.55 11.89 -1.89
CA MET A 292 2.42 10.48 -1.56
C MET A 292 2.01 9.65 -2.78
N LEU A 293 0.95 10.05 -3.49
CA LEU A 293 0.49 9.32 -4.68
C LEU A 293 1.51 9.42 -5.82
N GLY A 294 2.06 10.60 -6.08
CA GLY A 294 3.06 10.81 -7.13
C GLY A 294 4.32 9.98 -6.92
N SER A 295 4.83 9.90 -5.69
CA SER A 295 6.00 9.06 -5.38
C SER A 295 5.68 7.57 -5.35
N MET A 296 4.47 7.16 -4.97
CA MET A 296 4.01 5.77 -5.15
C MET A 296 3.98 5.37 -6.62
N MET A 297 3.40 6.21 -7.49
CA MET A 297 3.35 5.96 -8.94
C MET A 297 4.75 5.89 -9.55
N LEU A 298 5.64 6.82 -9.15
CA LEU A 298 7.03 6.80 -9.58
C LEU A 298 7.74 5.52 -9.12
N GLY A 299 7.51 5.08 -7.87
CA GLY A 299 8.06 3.82 -7.36
C GLY A 299 7.55 2.61 -8.15
N MET A 300 6.25 2.56 -8.46
CA MET A 300 5.70 1.47 -9.28
C MET A 300 6.33 1.42 -10.68
N LEU A 301 6.55 2.58 -11.30
CA LEU A 301 7.21 2.66 -12.60
C LEU A 301 8.66 2.18 -12.55
N LEU A 302 9.40 2.56 -11.52
CA LEU A 302 10.82 2.25 -11.41
C LEU A 302 11.09 0.79 -11.00
N PHE A 303 10.19 0.18 -10.23
CA PHE A 303 10.47 -1.12 -9.57
C PHE A 303 9.59 -2.28 -10.02
N VAL A 304 8.44 -2.03 -10.67
CA VAL A 304 7.45 -3.08 -10.95
C VAL A 304 7.14 -3.22 -12.44
N ALA A 305 7.49 -2.23 -13.26
CA ALA A 305 7.05 -2.16 -14.65
C ALA A 305 7.56 -3.29 -15.57
N ASP A 306 8.53 -4.10 -15.13
CA ASP A 306 9.09 -5.18 -15.96
C ASP A 306 8.22 -6.44 -16.04
N ASP A 307 7.28 -6.62 -15.11
CA ASP A 307 6.49 -7.86 -14.96
C ASP A 307 4.97 -7.72 -15.26
N TRP A 308 4.53 -6.59 -15.84
CA TRP A 308 3.12 -6.32 -16.19
C TRP A 308 2.81 -6.58 -17.68
#